data_AF-A0A812WW51-F1
#
_entry.id   AF-A0A812WW51-F1
#
_cell.length_a   1.000
_cell.length_b   1.000
_cell.length_c   1.000
_cell.angle_alpha   90.00
_cell.angle_beta   90.00
_cell.angle_gamma   90.00
#
_symmetry.space_group_name_H-M   'P 1'
#
loop_
_entity.id
_entity.type
_entity.pdbx_description
1 polymer ?
#
loop_
_entity_poly.entity_id
_entity_poly.type
_entity_poly.pdbx_seq_one_letter_code
_entity_poly.pdbx_strand_id
1 'polypeptide(L)'
;MLLGIQPCSSKSGLKAELPWPSGTAENPLNVDASGHPKVVRSQLRAGLLRWHPDKFEQRFGRFLPVDEKVRSSIFGRVKALAQQLTRLMAPCLAEPPCAKFCGVVLPIILKRTMAETYQTWVLLEWPRLSASWLLCLQLSGSLSIFDNVNVSRLKDVTDEQLTTALLGGSVDVCWLQGCWELGPYGRQHDLSDPGRRQHFQDCLPDFSEADCIGSPYAISRYTCNPDLGTEEDLAEFRARLASQGVALMVDFVPNHMARDSTWIDIPDLFIRGRDGKVAFGKDPYSGDWTDTAQLNYWSTACREHMLQQLMDVAERCDGMRVDMAMLCVNDVIERTWGHHLREQGFHRPGEEFWVWALPQLRARHPNFLLVAECYEYDEILPSGTMRELLRQGFSAAYDKVLYDRLTEGHMDKLRGHILHSPDMGTGRLCHFTENHDEDRAAAHYGPRALAATVASLSLPGPRLLMWGQALGLRARLAVHLRRARQEAPDSALSTIWPRLLAALPHCRGSWQASLPVHGDDSWRFLAWGWKPDREAAKSEVVACIVVVNFTDSTGWATLKPHARRAQPQ
;
A
#
# COMPACT_ATOMS: atom_id res chain seq x y z
N MET A 1 0.23 51.11 -14.58
CA MET A 1 1.15 50.95 -13.43
C MET A 1 0.65 49.76 -12.64
N LEU A 2 1.08 48.52 -12.90
CA LEU A 2 2.44 48.01 -12.78
C LEU A 2 3.06 48.51 -11.47
N LEU A 3 3.10 47.66 -10.44
CA LEU A 3 4.32 46.99 -9.94
C LEU A 3 4.21 46.56 -8.47
N GLY A 4 4.69 45.34 -8.19
CA GLY A 4 5.45 45.07 -6.95
C GLY A 4 4.94 43.92 -6.06
N ILE A 5 5.26 42.62 -6.27
CA ILE A 5 6.53 41.94 -5.88
C ILE A 5 6.59 41.76 -4.33
N GLN A 6 6.62 40.59 -3.65
CA GLN A 6 6.83 39.15 -3.92
C GLN A 6 6.15 38.31 -2.81
N PRO A 7 5.84 37.01 -3.02
CA PRO A 7 6.16 35.98 -2.04
C PRO A 7 7.61 35.57 -2.30
N CYS A 8 8.53 36.11 -1.49
CA CYS A 8 9.95 35.79 -1.61
C CYS A 8 10.18 34.35 -1.12
N SER A 9 10.39 33.46 -2.10
CA SER A 9 11.26 32.28 -2.10
C SER A 9 11.18 31.30 -0.92
N SER A 10 10.86 30.06 -1.30
CA SER A 10 11.51 28.83 -0.83
C SER A 10 12.50 28.97 0.34
N LYS A 11 12.15 28.30 1.43
CA LYS A 11 13.02 27.25 1.99
C LYS A 11 12.19 26.39 2.91
N SER A 12 11.79 25.26 2.34
CA SER A 12 11.67 23.99 3.02
C SER A 12 12.36 23.96 4.39
N GLY A 13 11.62 23.42 5.34
CA GLY A 13 12.16 22.25 6.00
C GLY A 13 12.10 22.29 7.51
N LEU A 14 11.95 21.09 8.07
CA LEU A 14 13.16 20.53 8.67
C LEU A 14 14.37 20.95 7.81
N LYS A 15 15.02 22.05 8.18
CA LYS A 15 16.19 22.60 7.47
C LYS A 15 17.24 21.51 7.45
N ALA A 16 17.36 20.83 6.30
CA ALA A 16 18.12 19.60 6.16
C ALA A 16 17.63 18.49 7.10
N GLU A 17 18.02 17.25 6.80
CA GLU A 17 18.04 16.15 7.76
C GLU A 17 18.31 16.70 9.17
N LEU A 18 17.47 16.36 10.17
CA LEU A 18 17.82 16.58 11.57
C LEU A 18 19.25 16.05 11.73
N PRO A 19 20.28 16.92 11.88
CA PRO A 19 21.63 16.48 11.69
C PRO A 19 21.91 15.47 12.80
N TRP A 20 22.15 14.24 12.37
CA TRP A 20 22.66 13.21 13.25
C TRP A 20 23.86 13.79 14.00
N PRO A 21 23.97 13.63 15.33
CA PRO A 21 24.91 14.43 16.11
C PRO A 21 26.37 14.19 15.70
N SER A 22 26.92 15.02 14.81
CA SER A 22 28.37 15.23 14.53
C SER A 22 29.25 13.98 14.33
N GLY A 23 28.66 12.81 14.15
CA GLY A 23 29.34 11.52 14.10
C GLY A 23 28.75 10.67 12.99
N THR A 24 29.46 9.61 12.60
CA THR A 24 29.02 8.70 11.54
C THR A 24 27.87 7.80 12.03
N ALA A 25 27.20 7.11 11.09
CA ALA A 25 26.21 6.08 11.43
C ALA A 25 26.77 4.96 12.35
N GLU A 26 28.09 4.80 12.39
CA GLU A 26 28.83 3.83 13.19
C GLU A 26 29.36 4.43 14.51
N ASN A 27 29.40 5.76 14.64
CA ASN A 27 29.81 6.45 15.87
C ASN A 27 28.94 7.69 16.13
N PRO A 28 27.67 7.50 16.50
CA PRO A 28 26.66 8.56 16.55
C PRO A 28 26.91 9.62 17.64
N LEU A 29 27.78 9.34 18.61
CA LEU A 29 28.14 10.27 19.68
C LEU A 29 29.56 10.85 19.54
N ASN A 30 30.26 10.49 18.46
CA ASN A 30 31.65 10.82 18.19
C ASN A 30 32.57 10.52 19.38
N VAL A 31 32.47 9.31 19.91
CA VAL A 31 33.27 8.82 21.05
C VAL A 31 34.50 8.13 20.49
N ASP A 32 35.68 8.60 20.87
CA ASP A 32 36.94 7.91 20.57
C ASP A 32 37.18 6.83 21.63
N ALA A 33 36.77 5.61 21.33
CA ALA A 33 36.89 4.48 22.23
C ALA A 33 38.34 4.00 22.44
N SER A 34 39.31 4.52 21.67
CA SER A 34 40.73 4.20 21.81
C SER A 34 41.46 5.13 22.80
N GLY A 35 40.81 6.23 23.22
CA GLY A 35 41.36 7.20 24.14
C GLY A 35 41.40 6.75 25.61
N HIS A 36 42.07 7.54 26.45
CA HIS A 36 42.17 7.29 27.89
C HIS A 36 40.77 7.21 28.55
N PRO A 37 40.49 6.28 29.49
CA PRO A 37 39.14 6.05 30.04
C PRO A 37 38.43 7.30 30.60
N LYS A 38 39.18 8.24 31.19
CA LYS A 38 38.64 9.53 31.65
C LYS A 38 38.12 10.42 30.49
N VAL A 39 38.80 10.41 29.35
CA VAL A 39 38.41 11.16 28.14
C VAL A 39 37.17 10.53 27.52
N VAL A 40 37.14 9.20 27.39
CA VAL A 40 35.97 8.44 26.90
C VAL A 40 34.73 8.75 27.74
N ARG A 41 34.83 8.69 29.08
CA ARG A 41 33.72 9.04 29.97
C ARG A 41 33.26 10.48 29.83
N SER A 42 34.19 11.42 29.64
CA SER A 42 33.87 12.83 29.40
C SER A 42 33.09 13.01 28.09
N GLN A 43 33.54 12.36 27.02
CA GLN A 43 32.85 12.37 25.72
C GLN A 43 31.46 11.73 25.80
N LEU A 44 31.30 10.63 26.55
CA LEU A 44 30.01 9.99 26.79
C LEU A 44 29.04 10.89 27.57
N ARG A 45 29.51 11.55 28.64
CA ARG A 45 28.70 12.51 29.41
C ARG A 45 28.30 13.71 28.54
N ALA A 46 29.23 14.24 27.75
CA ALA A 46 28.94 15.32 26.80
C ALA A 46 27.99 14.87 25.68
N GLY A 47 28.05 13.61 25.26
CA GLY A 47 27.08 12.98 24.34
C GLY A 47 25.68 12.94 24.93
N LEU A 48 25.53 12.42 26.16
CA LEU A 48 24.25 12.34 26.87
C LEU A 48 23.63 13.71 27.14
N LEU A 49 24.44 14.70 27.56
CA LEU A 49 23.98 16.06 27.81
C LEU A 49 23.41 16.74 26.56
N ARG A 50 23.84 16.33 25.35
CA ARG A 50 23.29 16.84 24.08
C ARG A 50 21.87 16.36 23.80
N TRP A 51 21.42 15.28 24.43
CA TRP A 51 20.06 14.74 24.35
C TRP A 51 19.17 15.13 25.54
N HIS A 52 19.70 15.94 26.47
CA HIS A 52 18.89 16.52 27.54
C HIS A 52 17.79 17.42 26.94
N PRO A 53 16.53 17.36 27.41
CA PRO A 53 15.43 18.16 26.86
C PRO A 53 15.78 19.64 26.67
N ASP A 54 16.38 20.29 27.67
CA ASP A 54 16.74 21.70 27.61
C ASP A 54 17.83 22.01 26.56
N LYS A 55 18.79 21.10 26.37
CA LYS A 55 19.86 21.25 25.37
C LYS A 55 19.35 20.93 23.96
N PHE A 56 18.43 19.98 23.86
CA PHE A 56 17.70 19.69 22.64
C PHE A 56 16.83 20.88 22.23
N GLU A 57 16.11 21.50 23.17
CA GLU A 57 15.33 22.71 22.94
C GLU A 57 16.22 23.88 22.50
N GLN A 58 17.32 24.11 23.22
CA GLN A 58 18.26 25.18 22.90
C GLN A 58 18.83 25.05 21.48
N ARG A 59 19.05 23.81 21.01
CA ARG A 59 19.70 23.53 19.73
C ARG A 59 18.71 23.34 18.57
N PHE A 60 17.58 22.70 18.84
CA PHE A 60 16.62 22.27 17.84
C PHE A 60 15.23 22.88 17.99
N GLY A 61 14.95 23.57 19.09
CA GLY A 61 13.64 24.15 19.40
C GLY A 61 13.11 25.14 18.35
N ARG A 62 14.01 25.75 17.56
CA ARG A 62 13.66 26.60 16.41
C ARG A 62 13.21 25.85 15.16
N PHE A 63 13.42 24.54 15.11
CA PHE A 63 13.00 23.64 14.03
C PHE A 63 11.79 22.79 14.43
N LEU A 64 11.34 22.90 15.68
CA LEU A 64 10.16 22.19 16.17
C LEU A 64 8.88 22.96 15.79
N PRO A 65 7.76 22.26 15.59
CA PRO A 65 6.46 22.89 15.31
C PRO A 65 6.09 23.93 16.38
N VAL A 66 5.38 24.97 15.93
CA VAL A 66 4.90 26.06 16.80
C VAL A 66 3.74 25.60 17.70
N ASP A 67 3.03 24.54 17.31
CA ASP A 67 1.96 23.92 18.10
C ASP A 67 2.49 23.38 19.44
N GLU A 68 1.96 23.91 20.54
CA GLU A 68 2.42 23.64 21.90
C GLU A 68 2.14 22.19 22.36
N LYS A 69 1.06 21.57 21.86
CA LYS A 69 0.68 20.19 22.18
C LYS A 69 1.60 19.20 21.49
N VAL A 70 1.93 19.45 20.21
CA VAL A 70 2.90 18.67 19.44
C VAL A 70 4.31 18.86 20.02
N ARG A 71 4.69 20.10 20.32
CA ARG A 71 5.97 20.44 20.96
C ARG A 71 6.12 19.71 22.29
N SER A 72 5.10 19.73 23.15
CA SER A 72 5.09 19.02 24.44
C SER A 72 5.20 17.51 24.28
N SER A 73 4.52 16.92 23.28
CA SER A 73 4.63 15.50 22.95
C SER A 73 6.05 15.12 22.50
N ILE A 74 6.67 15.95 21.65
CA ILE A 74 8.06 15.76 21.20
C ILE A 74 9.01 15.82 22.40
N PHE A 75 8.88 16.83 23.27
CA PHE A 75 9.71 16.93 24.47
C PHE A 75 9.48 15.78 25.45
N GLY A 76 8.26 15.28 25.57
CA GLY A 76 7.95 14.06 26.34
C GLY A 76 8.73 12.85 25.82
N ARG A 77 8.81 12.67 24.51
CA ARG A 77 9.57 11.59 23.87
C ARG A 77 11.08 11.77 23.98
N VAL A 78 11.60 13.00 23.79
CA VAL A 78 13.01 13.33 24.01
C VAL A 78 13.42 13.03 25.45
N LYS A 79 12.57 13.38 26.42
CA LYS A 79 12.79 13.07 27.84
C LYS A 79 12.81 11.57 28.11
N ALA A 80 11.89 10.80 27.52
CA ALA A 80 11.86 9.34 27.65
C ALA A 80 13.11 8.68 27.06
N LEU A 81 13.56 9.14 25.89
CA LEU A 81 14.79 8.67 25.24
C LEU A 81 16.02 9.00 26.07
N ALA A 82 16.14 10.24 26.57
CA ALA A 82 17.23 10.65 27.45
C ALA A 82 17.30 9.78 28.71
N GLN A 83 16.15 9.43 29.30
CA GLN A 83 16.06 8.52 30.45
C GLN A 83 16.45 7.07 30.10
N GLN A 84 16.09 6.56 28.93
CA GLN A 84 16.52 5.24 28.46
C GLN A 84 18.04 5.20 28.22
N LEU A 85 18.59 6.19 27.52
CA LEU A 85 20.02 6.29 27.27
C LEU A 85 20.80 6.40 28.58
N THR A 86 20.33 7.20 29.54
CA THR A 86 20.94 7.32 30.86
C THR A 86 20.95 5.98 31.60
N ARG A 87 19.85 5.22 31.56
CA ARG A 87 19.77 3.88 32.16
C ARG A 87 20.74 2.89 31.51
N LEU A 88 20.79 2.86 30.17
CA LEU A 88 21.67 1.97 29.42
C LEU A 88 23.16 2.31 29.61
N MET A 89 23.48 3.59 29.83
CA MET A 89 24.85 4.07 29.98
C MET A 89 25.32 4.15 31.44
N ALA A 90 24.43 3.96 32.43
CA ALA A 90 24.77 4.01 33.84
C ALA A 90 25.91 3.06 34.23
N PRO A 91 25.98 1.80 33.76
CA PRO A 91 27.10 0.90 34.05
C PRO A 91 28.44 1.41 33.49
N CYS A 92 28.42 1.99 32.28
CA CYS A 92 29.61 2.55 31.60
C CYS A 92 30.19 3.77 32.33
N LEU A 93 29.34 4.50 33.06
CA LEU A 93 29.73 5.70 33.80
C LEU A 93 30.23 5.38 35.22
N ALA A 94 29.85 4.22 35.76
CA ALA A 94 30.20 3.77 37.12
C ALA A 94 31.57 3.06 37.17
N GLU A 95 31.90 2.20 36.20
CA GLU A 95 33.13 1.38 36.21
C GLU A 95 34.11 1.75 35.08
N PRO A 96 35.43 1.50 35.22
CA PRO A 96 36.40 1.79 34.16
C PRO A 96 36.03 0.94 32.93
N PRO A 97 35.61 1.54 31.81
CA PRO A 97 35.19 0.75 30.66
C PRO A 97 36.43 0.13 30.01
N CYS A 98 36.37 -1.16 29.67
CA CYS A 98 37.36 -1.72 28.75
C CYS A 98 37.10 -1.15 27.34
N ALA A 99 38.17 -0.79 26.62
CA ALA A 99 38.08 -0.19 25.28
C ALA A 99 37.20 -1.01 24.31
N LYS A 100 37.15 -2.34 24.52
CA LYS A 100 36.33 -3.28 23.74
C LYS A 100 34.81 -3.10 23.93
N PHE A 101 34.36 -2.72 25.14
CA PHE A 101 32.95 -2.46 25.43
C PHE A 101 32.48 -1.15 24.79
N CYS A 102 33.28 -0.08 24.89
CA CYS A 102 32.97 1.22 24.29
C CYS A 102 33.08 1.21 22.75
N GLY A 103 34.02 0.46 22.18
CA GLY A 103 34.27 0.47 20.73
C GLY A 103 33.31 -0.38 19.90
N VAL A 104 32.65 -1.39 20.48
CA VAL A 104 31.83 -2.35 19.72
C VAL A 104 30.40 -2.43 20.22
N VAL A 105 30.21 -2.58 21.52
CA VAL A 105 28.88 -2.88 22.10
C VAL A 105 28.03 -1.61 22.17
N LEU A 106 28.64 -0.47 22.54
CA LEU A 106 27.92 0.79 22.69
C LEU A 106 27.36 1.36 21.37
N PRO A 107 28.11 1.38 20.24
CA PRO A 107 27.54 1.79 18.95
C PRO A 107 26.40 0.90 18.48
N ILE A 108 26.46 -0.42 18.75
CA ILE A 108 25.40 -1.36 18.39
C ILE A 108 24.13 -1.08 19.21
N ILE A 109 24.26 -0.86 20.52
CA ILE A 109 23.13 -0.50 21.38
C ILE A 109 22.50 0.82 20.91
N LEU A 110 23.32 1.84 20.62
CA LEU A 110 22.83 3.13 20.13
C LEU A 110 22.15 3.03 18.77
N LYS A 111 22.76 2.31 17.81
CA LYS A 111 22.19 2.09 16.48
C LYS A 111 20.88 1.32 16.57
N ARG A 112 20.79 0.33 17.45
CA ARG A 112 19.58 -0.46 17.70
C ARG A 112 18.48 0.36 18.36
N THR A 113 18.75 1.04 19.47
CA THR A 113 17.76 1.88 20.16
C THR A 113 17.27 3.03 19.27
N MET A 114 18.15 3.62 18.46
CA MET A 114 17.76 4.68 17.53
C MET A 114 17.03 4.16 16.30
N ALA A 115 17.38 2.99 15.75
CA ALA A 115 16.65 2.35 14.65
C ALA A 115 15.27 1.86 15.11
N GLU A 116 15.17 1.28 16.30
CA GLU A 116 13.90 0.93 16.95
C GLU A 116 13.06 2.19 17.13
N THR A 117 13.65 3.32 17.55
CA THR A 117 12.94 4.60 17.68
C THR A 117 12.51 5.16 16.32
N TYR A 118 13.36 5.14 15.29
CA TYR A 118 13.04 5.59 13.93
C TYR A 118 11.93 4.74 13.30
N GLN A 119 11.98 3.42 13.49
CA GLN A 119 10.88 2.52 13.18
C GLN A 119 9.63 2.89 13.98
N THR A 120 9.72 3.19 15.28
CA THR A 120 8.55 3.59 16.11
C THR A 120 7.88 4.87 15.61
N TRP A 121 8.59 5.78 14.93
CA TRP A 121 8.01 6.99 14.31
C TRP A 121 7.33 6.72 12.97
N VAL A 122 7.72 5.64 12.27
CA VAL A 122 7.07 5.15 11.04
C VAL A 122 5.98 4.11 11.36
N LEU A 123 6.06 3.46 12.53
CA LEU A 123 5.16 2.43 13.05
C LEU A 123 3.98 3.00 13.86
N LEU A 124 3.53 4.23 13.59
CA LEU A 124 2.14 4.58 13.95
C LEU A 124 1.23 3.85 12.96
N GLU A 125 1.21 2.53 13.13
CA GLU A 125 0.51 1.52 12.37
C GLU A 125 -0.96 1.51 12.79
N TRP A 126 -1.83 1.40 11.79
CA TRP A 126 -3.04 0.62 11.96
C TRP A 126 -2.63 -0.74 12.54
N PRO A 127 -3.10 -1.18 13.72
CA PRO A 127 -2.52 -2.32 14.45
C PRO A 127 -2.52 -3.70 13.74
N ARG A 128 -2.86 -3.78 12.45
CA ARG A 128 -3.15 -5.02 11.72
C ARG A 128 -2.76 -5.07 10.24
N LEU A 129 -2.06 -4.07 9.67
CA LEU A 129 -1.73 -4.06 8.23
C LEU A 129 -1.02 -5.34 7.75
N SER A 130 -0.16 -5.93 8.60
CA SER A 130 0.61 -7.15 8.30
C SER A 130 -0.23 -8.42 8.09
N ALA A 131 -1.53 -8.38 8.40
CA ALA A 131 -2.44 -9.52 8.23
C ALA A 131 -3.84 -9.11 7.72
N SER A 132 -4.00 -7.87 7.26
CA SER A 132 -5.31 -7.36 6.81
C SER A 132 -5.78 -8.03 5.53
N TRP A 133 -7.04 -8.44 5.54
CA TRP A 133 -7.74 -9.02 4.40
C TRP A 133 -8.55 -7.96 3.66
N LEU A 134 -8.22 -7.77 2.38
CA LEU A 134 -8.88 -6.85 1.48
C LEU A 134 -9.68 -7.67 0.48
N LEU A 135 -10.98 -7.46 0.44
CA LEU A 135 -11.83 -8.06 -0.58
C LEU A 135 -12.24 -6.97 -1.57
N CYS A 136 -11.84 -7.14 -2.83
CA CYS A 136 -12.38 -6.34 -3.92
C CYS A 136 -13.76 -6.85 -4.32
N LEU A 137 -14.77 -6.05 -4.03
CA LEU A 137 -16.09 -6.16 -4.61
C LEU A 137 -16.14 -5.24 -5.83
N GLN A 138 -16.01 -5.86 -7.00
CA GLN A 138 -16.17 -5.16 -8.26
C GLN A 138 -17.65 -4.90 -8.51
N LEU A 139 -18.11 -3.71 -8.11
CA LEU A 139 -19.51 -3.27 -8.25
C LEU A 139 -19.75 -2.44 -9.49
N SER A 140 -18.88 -2.47 -10.49
CA SER A 140 -19.21 -1.92 -11.80
C SER A 140 -20.54 -2.53 -12.27
N GLY A 141 -21.63 -1.76 -12.08
CA GLY A 141 -22.98 -1.84 -12.63
C GLY A 141 -24.00 -2.89 -12.14
N SER A 142 -23.64 -3.91 -11.36
CA SER A 142 -24.61 -4.80 -10.72
C SER A 142 -24.04 -5.49 -9.50
N LEU A 143 -24.88 -5.60 -8.49
CA LEU A 143 -24.68 -6.42 -7.30
C LEU A 143 -24.91 -7.91 -7.62
N SER A 144 -24.70 -8.33 -8.87
CA SER A 144 -24.78 -9.72 -9.34
C SER A 144 -23.85 -10.67 -8.57
N ILE A 145 -22.93 -10.11 -7.79
CA ILE A 145 -22.07 -10.81 -6.84
C ILE A 145 -22.83 -11.38 -5.63
N PHE A 146 -24.04 -10.90 -5.35
CA PHE A 146 -24.86 -11.22 -4.18
C PHE A 146 -25.98 -12.25 -4.46
N ASP A 147 -25.69 -13.20 -5.36
CA ASP A 147 -26.61 -14.20 -5.93
C ASP A 147 -27.72 -13.56 -6.77
N ASN A 148 -27.78 -13.91 -8.07
CA ASN A 148 -28.80 -13.80 -9.16
C ASN A 148 -30.21 -13.20 -8.93
N VAL A 149 -30.44 -12.47 -7.86
CA VAL A 149 -31.61 -11.72 -7.47
C VAL A 149 -31.40 -10.29 -7.99
N ASN A 150 -32.50 -9.58 -8.27
CA ASN A 150 -32.51 -8.19 -8.78
C ASN A 150 -31.93 -7.16 -7.78
N VAL A 151 -30.68 -7.34 -7.35
CA VAL A 151 -29.96 -6.39 -6.53
C VAL A 151 -29.39 -5.34 -7.47
N SER A 152 -30.01 -4.16 -7.47
CA SER A 152 -29.67 -3.08 -8.40
C SER A 152 -28.89 -1.95 -7.73
N ARG A 153 -29.08 -1.78 -6.42
CA ARG A 153 -28.51 -0.68 -5.62
C ARG A 153 -27.97 -1.18 -4.29
N LEU A 154 -27.07 -0.42 -3.66
CA LEU A 154 -26.41 -0.79 -2.40
C LEU A 154 -27.41 -1.13 -1.28
N LYS A 155 -28.53 -0.41 -1.22
CA LYS A 155 -29.62 -0.65 -0.25
C LYS A 155 -30.37 -1.97 -0.46
N ASP A 156 -30.32 -2.54 -1.67
CA ASP A 156 -31.01 -3.78 -2.01
C ASP A 156 -30.23 -5.01 -1.48
N VAL A 157 -28.95 -4.84 -1.14
CA VAL A 157 -28.12 -5.90 -0.54
C VAL A 157 -28.64 -6.16 0.87
N THR A 158 -29.09 -7.38 1.17
CA THR A 158 -29.43 -7.78 2.55
C THR A 158 -28.18 -8.00 3.41
N ASP A 159 -28.30 -7.98 4.74
CA ASP A 159 -27.15 -8.24 5.62
C ASP A 159 -26.61 -9.66 5.45
N GLU A 160 -27.46 -10.64 5.17
CA GLU A 160 -27.06 -12.03 4.89
C GLU A 160 -26.23 -12.14 3.60
N GLN A 161 -26.69 -11.49 2.53
CA GLN A 161 -25.93 -11.39 1.28
C GLN A 161 -24.59 -10.69 1.51
N LEU A 162 -24.60 -9.58 2.27
CA LEU A 162 -23.39 -8.84 2.61
C LEU A 162 -22.37 -9.72 3.36
N THR A 163 -22.80 -10.39 4.43
CA THR A 163 -21.95 -11.30 5.21
C THR A 163 -21.41 -12.45 4.34
N THR A 164 -22.23 -12.99 3.44
CA THR A 164 -21.83 -14.07 2.53
C THR A 164 -20.74 -13.61 1.56
N ALA A 165 -20.90 -12.45 0.92
CA ALA A 165 -19.86 -11.93 0.03
C ALA A 165 -18.57 -11.60 0.81
N LEU A 166 -18.69 -11.15 2.06
CA LEU A 166 -17.58 -10.90 2.98
C LEU A 166 -16.97 -12.19 3.59
N LEU A 167 -17.21 -13.34 2.97
CA LEU A 167 -16.65 -14.63 3.34
C LEU A 167 -16.93 -15.00 4.82
N GLY A 168 -18.16 -14.72 5.27
CA GLY A 168 -18.59 -15.00 6.64
C GLY A 168 -17.91 -14.13 7.70
N GLY A 169 -17.45 -12.92 7.33
CA GLY A 169 -16.75 -12.01 8.23
C GLY A 169 -15.24 -12.29 8.34
N SER A 170 -14.66 -12.98 7.35
CA SER A 170 -13.22 -13.30 7.32
C SER A 170 -12.36 -12.17 6.76
N VAL A 171 -12.96 -11.03 6.39
CA VAL A 171 -12.30 -9.90 5.73
C VAL A 171 -12.29 -8.68 6.64
N ASP A 172 -11.23 -7.87 6.59
CA ASP A 172 -11.10 -6.64 7.38
C ASP A 172 -11.53 -5.39 6.59
N VAL A 173 -11.40 -5.43 5.26
CA VAL A 173 -11.67 -4.31 4.36
C VAL A 173 -12.45 -4.79 3.15
N CYS A 174 -13.56 -4.10 2.86
CA CYS A 174 -14.32 -4.22 1.62
C CYS A 174 -13.91 -3.08 0.68
N TRP A 175 -13.19 -3.39 -0.39
CA TRP A 175 -12.92 -2.46 -1.47
C TRP A 175 -14.06 -2.45 -2.47
N LEU A 176 -14.75 -1.32 -2.57
CA LEU A 176 -15.87 -1.05 -3.46
C LEU A 176 -15.38 -0.37 -4.75
N GLN A 177 -15.20 -1.14 -5.82
CA GLN A 177 -14.81 -0.60 -7.13
C GLN A 177 -16.03 -0.06 -7.87
N GLY A 178 -15.88 1.08 -8.57
CA GLY A 178 -16.95 1.68 -9.38
C GLY A 178 -17.96 2.52 -8.59
N CYS A 179 -17.55 2.99 -7.40
CA CYS A 179 -18.39 3.77 -6.49
C CYS A 179 -18.77 5.17 -7.02
N TRP A 180 -18.07 5.68 -8.03
CA TRP A 180 -18.16 7.08 -8.45
C TRP A 180 -18.97 7.29 -9.74
N GLU A 181 -19.52 8.49 -9.86
CA GLU A 181 -20.34 8.92 -10.98
C GLU A 181 -19.56 8.89 -12.31
N LEU A 182 -20.14 8.20 -13.28
CA LEU A 182 -19.65 8.10 -14.65
C LEU A 182 -20.44 9.01 -15.58
N GLY A 183 -19.76 9.54 -16.59
CA GLY A 183 -20.39 10.31 -17.67
C GLY A 183 -20.81 9.42 -18.85
N PRO A 184 -21.71 9.90 -19.74
CA PRO A 184 -22.12 9.17 -20.93
C PRO A 184 -20.98 8.93 -21.94
N TYR A 185 -19.90 9.72 -21.91
CA TYR A 185 -18.81 9.62 -22.89
C TYR A 185 -18.14 8.24 -22.89
N GLY A 186 -17.73 7.73 -21.72
CA GLY A 186 -17.02 6.46 -21.62
C GLY A 186 -17.82 5.29 -22.17
N ARG A 187 -19.13 5.23 -21.85
CA ARG A 187 -20.04 4.22 -22.40
C ARG A 187 -20.18 4.33 -23.92
N GLN A 188 -20.36 5.55 -24.45
CA GLN A 188 -20.48 5.75 -25.90
C GLN A 188 -19.19 5.38 -26.64
N HIS A 189 -18.05 5.78 -26.07
CA HIS A 189 -16.73 5.43 -26.56
C HIS A 189 -16.58 3.91 -26.67
N ASP A 190 -16.91 3.17 -25.61
CA ASP A 190 -16.81 1.71 -25.58
C ASP A 190 -17.70 1.02 -26.61
N LEU A 191 -18.95 1.48 -26.74
CA LEU A 191 -19.91 0.92 -27.68
C LEU A 191 -19.59 1.28 -29.14
N SER A 192 -18.72 2.27 -29.38
CA SER A 192 -18.26 2.65 -30.71
C SER A 192 -16.99 1.92 -31.16
N ASP A 193 -16.26 1.30 -30.23
CA ASP A 193 -15.02 0.56 -30.50
C ASP A 193 -15.32 -0.92 -30.80
N PRO A 194 -15.13 -1.40 -32.05
CA PRO A 194 -15.40 -2.80 -32.41
C PRO A 194 -14.54 -3.80 -31.65
N GLY A 195 -13.29 -3.45 -31.34
CA GLY A 195 -12.38 -4.32 -30.58
C GLY A 195 -12.83 -4.47 -29.14
N ARG A 196 -13.29 -3.37 -28.53
CA ARG A 196 -13.83 -3.38 -27.17
C ARG A 196 -15.13 -4.16 -27.06
N ARG A 197 -16.04 -4.00 -28.04
CA ARG A 197 -17.26 -4.81 -28.13
C ARG A 197 -16.97 -6.30 -28.28
N GLN A 198 -15.98 -6.66 -29.11
CA GLN A 198 -15.57 -8.05 -29.26
C GLN A 198 -15.04 -8.61 -27.93
N HIS A 199 -14.19 -7.85 -27.24
CA HIS A 199 -13.71 -8.24 -25.90
C HIS A 199 -14.85 -8.44 -24.90
N PHE A 200 -15.88 -7.58 -24.92
CA PHE A 200 -17.07 -7.77 -24.09
C PHE A 200 -17.82 -9.06 -24.42
N GLN A 201 -17.96 -9.39 -25.70
CA GLN A 201 -18.60 -10.63 -26.14
C GLN A 201 -17.79 -11.87 -25.75
N ASP A 202 -16.46 -11.77 -25.74
CA ASP A 202 -15.58 -12.85 -25.29
C ASP A 202 -15.70 -13.08 -23.77
N CYS A 203 -15.82 -12.00 -22.99
CA CYS A 203 -16.02 -12.07 -21.53
C CYS A 203 -17.45 -12.51 -21.16
N LEU A 204 -18.44 -12.06 -21.94
CA LEU A 204 -19.87 -12.23 -21.71
C LEU A 204 -20.55 -12.63 -23.03
N PRO A 205 -20.68 -13.93 -23.34
CA PRO A 205 -21.18 -14.40 -24.65
C PRO A 205 -22.56 -13.86 -25.04
N ASP A 206 -23.42 -13.63 -24.05
CA ASP A 206 -24.77 -13.06 -24.17
C ASP A 206 -24.78 -11.52 -23.95
N PHE A 207 -23.67 -10.84 -24.20
CA PHE A 207 -23.52 -9.40 -24.05
C PHE A 207 -24.59 -8.62 -24.82
N SER A 208 -25.15 -7.61 -24.15
CA SER A 208 -26.02 -6.58 -24.73
C SER A 208 -25.47 -5.19 -24.43
N GLU A 209 -25.84 -4.17 -25.21
CA GLU A 209 -25.39 -2.80 -24.94
C GLU A 209 -25.87 -2.23 -23.61
N ALA A 210 -26.95 -2.79 -23.05
CA ALA A 210 -27.41 -2.46 -21.71
C ALA A 210 -26.38 -2.88 -20.65
N ASP A 211 -25.56 -3.90 -20.94
CA ASP A 211 -24.53 -4.37 -20.01
C ASP A 211 -23.34 -3.41 -19.89
N CYS A 212 -23.08 -2.58 -20.90
CA CYS A 212 -21.97 -1.64 -20.90
C CYS A 212 -22.27 -0.39 -20.05
N ILE A 213 -21.37 -0.08 -19.11
CA ILE A 213 -21.44 1.10 -18.24
C ILE A 213 -20.36 2.15 -18.54
N GLY A 214 -19.29 1.78 -19.25
CA GLY A 214 -18.09 2.61 -19.36
C GLY A 214 -16.99 2.21 -18.36
N SER A 215 -15.79 2.77 -18.48
CA SER A 215 -14.73 2.52 -17.50
C SER A 215 -15.10 3.08 -16.13
N PRO A 216 -15.02 2.31 -15.03
CA PRO A 216 -15.22 2.83 -13.67
C PRO A 216 -14.11 3.80 -13.23
N TYR A 217 -13.01 3.87 -13.99
CA TYR A 217 -11.87 4.78 -13.75
C TYR A 217 -11.98 6.09 -14.55
N ALA A 218 -12.86 6.15 -15.55
CA ALA A 218 -13.23 7.39 -16.21
C ALA A 218 -14.28 8.15 -15.38
N ILE A 219 -13.86 8.61 -14.20
CA ILE A 219 -14.72 9.29 -13.22
C ILE A 219 -15.09 10.68 -13.74
N SER A 220 -16.39 10.98 -13.82
CA SER A 220 -16.85 12.34 -14.13
C SER A 220 -16.80 13.23 -12.89
N ARG A 221 -17.26 12.69 -11.75
CA ARG A 221 -17.34 13.36 -10.45
C ARG A 221 -17.15 12.37 -9.31
N TYR A 222 -16.49 12.80 -8.23
CA TYR A 222 -16.39 12.03 -6.98
C TYR A 222 -17.67 12.13 -6.15
N THR A 223 -18.79 11.75 -6.74
CA THR A 223 -20.12 11.59 -6.12
C THR A 223 -20.57 10.14 -6.33
N CYS A 224 -21.41 9.63 -5.44
CA CYS A 224 -21.91 8.26 -5.51
C CYS A 224 -22.53 7.99 -6.89
N ASN A 225 -22.17 6.86 -7.48
CA ASN A 225 -22.70 6.43 -8.77
C ASN A 225 -24.23 6.29 -8.68
N PRO A 226 -25.02 7.02 -9.48
CA PRO A 226 -26.47 7.00 -9.41
C PRO A 226 -27.08 5.62 -9.76
N ASP A 227 -26.34 4.78 -10.49
CA ASP A 227 -26.75 3.39 -10.73
C ASP A 227 -26.65 2.54 -9.46
N LEU A 228 -25.73 2.87 -8.54
CA LEU A 228 -25.53 2.18 -7.26
C LEU A 228 -26.40 2.74 -6.13
N GLY A 229 -26.72 4.03 -6.16
CA GLY A 229 -27.55 4.67 -5.13
C GLY A 229 -27.28 6.16 -4.95
N THR A 230 -27.58 6.63 -3.76
CA THR A 230 -27.37 8.00 -3.26
C THR A 230 -26.16 8.04 -2.31
N GLU A 231 -25.69 9.24 -1.96
CA GLU A 231 -24.66 9.41 -0.91
C GLU A 231 -25.14 8.81 0.43
N GLU A 232 -26.43 8.92 0.73
CA GLU A 232 -27.05 8.29 1.90
C GLU A 232 -26.97 6.76 1.83
N ASP A 233 -27.25 6.16 0.66
CA ASP A 233 -27.12 4.71 0.47
C ASP A 233 -25.67 4.24 0.67
N LEU A 234 -24.68 5.02 0.21
CA LEU A 234 -23.25 4.73 0.43
C LEU A 234 -22.87 4.84 1.92
N ALA A 235 -23.37 5.87 2.61
CA ALA A 235 -23.14 6.04 4.05
C ALA A 235 -23.78 4.91 4.87
N GLU A 236 -24.99 4.47 4.51
CA GLU A 236 -25.66 3.33 5.13
C GLU A 236 -24.90 2.03 4.85
N PHE A 237 -24.42 1.81 3.62
CA PHE A 237 -23.60 0.66 3.28
C PHE A 237 -22.31 0.61 4.11
N ARG A 238 -21.61 1.75 4.26
CA ARG A 238 -20.45 1.87 5.15
C ARG A 238 -20.80 1.53 6.60
N ALA A 239 -21.92 2.03 7.11
CA ALA A 239 -22.35 1.74 8.49
C ALA A 239 -22.65 0.26 8.70
N ARG A 240 -23.25 -0.41 7.71
CA ARG A 240 -23.52 -1.85 7.74
C ARG A 240 -22.23 -2.67 7.71
N LEU A 241 -21.25 -2.31 6.89
CA LEU A 241 -19.91 -2.90 6.94
C LEU A 241 -19.26 -2.74 8.32
N ALA A 242 -19.30 -1.53 8.87
CA ALA A 242 -18.74 -1.24 10.18
C ALA A 242 -19.40 -2.04 11.31
N SER A 243 -20.70 -2.30 11.22
CA SER A 243 -21.42 -3.16 12.19
C SER A 243 -20.93 -4.62 12.19
N GLN A 244 -20.32 -5.06 11.08
CA GLN A 244 -19.69 -6.37 10.94
C GLN A 244 -18.16 -6.32 11.17
N GLY A 245 -17.62 -5.16 11.58
CA GLY A 245 -16.19 -4.96 11.82
C GLY A 245 -15.35 -4.80 10.54
N VAL A 246 -15.99 -4.50 9.40
CA VAL A 246 -15.34 -4.34 8.09
C VAL A 246 -15.24 -2.86 7.72
N ALA A 247 -14.07 -2.42 7.27
CA ALA A 247 -13.83 -1.07 6.79
C ALA A 247 -14.22 -0.91 5.31
N LEU A 248 -14.73 0.26 4.91
CA LEU A 248 -14.99 0.57 3.50
C LEU A 248 -13.76 1.20 2.85
N MET A 249 -13.27 0.59 1.78
CA MET A 249 -12.27 1.17 0.89
C MET A 249 -12.89 1.47 -0.48
N VAL A 250 -12.50 2.57 -1.11
CA VAL A 250 -12.97 2.98 -2.45
C VAL A 250 -11.78 3.32 -3.34
N ASP A 251 -12.00 3.40 -4.64
CA ASP A 251 -10.97 3.88 -5.57
C ASP A 251 -10.75 5.39 -5.45
N PHE A 252 -9.51 5.84 -5.61
CA PHE A 252 -9.17 7.23 -5.91
C PHE A 252 -8.28 7.24 -7.14
N VAL A 253 -8.70 7.94 -8.19
CA VAL A 253 -8.01 8.03 -9.48
C VAL A 253 -7.31 9.38 -9.58
N PRO A 254 -6.00 9.44 -9.36
CA PRO A 254 -5.29 10.70 -9.30
C PRO A 254 -4.83 11.15 -10.68
N ASN A 255 -4.63 10.27 -11.66
CA ASN A 255 -3.98 10.62 -12.93
C ASN A 255 -4.87 11.42 -13.90
N HIS A 256 -6.16 11.11 -13.94
CA HIS A 256 -7.08 11.59 -14.98
C HIS A 256 -8.52 11.64 -14.48
N MET A 257 -9.38 12.29 -15.27
CA MET A 257 -10.84 12.29 -15.12
C MET A 257 -11.50 11.82 -16.42
N ALA A 258 -12.82 11.64 -16.44
CA ALA A 258 -13.57 11.41 -17.68
C ALA A 258 -13.45 12.60 -18.66
N ARG A 259 -13.58 12.33 -19.96
CA ARG A 259 -13.62 13.38 -21.02
C ARG A 259 -14.76 14.38 -20.87
N ASP A 260 -15.85 13.97 -20.23
CA ASP A 260 -17.04 14.75 -19.94
C ASP A 260 -17.13 15.12 -18.45
N SER A 261 -16.01 15.08 -17.74
CA SER A 261 -15.93 15.56 -16.36
C SER A 261 -16.33 17.03 -16.27
N THR A 262 -17.05 17.38 -15.21
CA THR A 262 -17.38 18.77 -14.87
C THR A 262 -16.17 19.66 -14.63
N TRP A 263 -14.97 19.08 -14.51
CA TRP A 263 -13.74 19.82 -14.24
C TRP A 263 -13.03 20.33 -15.50
N ILE A 264 -13.40 19.85 -16.69
CA ILE A 264 -12.67 20.10 -17.95
C ILE A 264 -12.41 21.59 -18.21
N ASP A 265 -13.33 22.45 -17.81
CA ASP A 265 -13.26 23.90 -18.04
C ASP A 265 -12.55 24.66 -16.90
N ILE A 266 -12.14 23.99 -15.82
CA ILE A 266 -11.40 24.64 -14.74
C ILE A 266 -9.97 24.95 -15.25
N PRO A 267 -9.51 26.22 -15.13
CA PRO A 267 -8.19 26.62 -15.60
C PRO A 267 -7.06 25.78 -15.03
N ASP A 268 -6.09 25.45 -15.88
CA ASP A 268 -4.83 24.77 -15.53
C ASP A 268 -4.94 23.39 -14.85
N LEU A 269 -6.13 22.80 -14.73
CA LEU A 269 -6.29 21.44 -14.16
C LEU A 269 -5.82 20.35 -15.11
N PHE A 270 -5.97 20.57 -16.42
CA PHE A 270 -5.72 19.56 -17.44
C PHE A 270 -4.56 19.94 -18.34
N ILE A 271 -3.83 18.93 -18.79
CA ILE A 271 -2.82 19.11 -19.83
C ILE A 271 -3.55 19.32 -21.16
N ARG A 272 -3.22 20.39 -21.88
CA ARG A 272 -3.83 20.71 -23.18
C ARG A 272 -2.82 20.64 -24.31
N GLY A 273 -3.18 20.06 -25.44
CA GLY A 273 -2.39 20.03 -26.67
C GLY A 273 -2.21 21.42 -27.27
N ARG A 274 -1.35 21.53 -28.30
CA ARG A 274 -1.15 22.77 -29.07
C ARG A 274 -2.41 23.24 -29.79
N ASP A 275 -3.34 22.33 -30.06
CA ASP A 275 -4.66 22.62 -30.62
C ASP A 275 -5.70 23.04 -29.56
N GLY A 276 -5.27 23.22 -28.30
CA GLY A 276 -6.11 23.60 -27.17
C GLY A 276 -6.97 22.47 -26.59
N LYS A 277 -6.95 21.27 -27.20
CA LYS A 277 -7.73 20.13 -26.72
C LYS A 277 -7.07 19.52 -25.49
N VAL A 278 -7.87 19.04 -24.55
CA VAL A 278 -7.37 18.29 -23.40
C VAL A 278 -6.72 16.99 -23.90
N ALA A 279 -5.52 16.69 -23.39
CA ALA A 279 -4.79 15.47 -23.69
C ALA A 279 -5.49 14.25 -23.07
N PHE A 280 -5.30 13.09 -23.69
CA PHE A 280 -5.75 11.82 -23.12
C PHE A 280 -4.88 11.43 -21.93
N GLY A 281 -5.49 10.78 -20.94
CA GLY A 281 -4.73 10.15 -19.87
C GLY A 281 -3.82 9.06 -20.44
N LYS A 282 -2.65 8.87 -19.85
CA LYS A 282 -1.76 7.75 -20.19
C LYS A 282 -0.70 7.52 -19.12
N ASP A 283 0.04 6.44 -19.30
CA ASP A 283 1.31 6.18 -18.62
C ASP A 283 2.52 6.35 -19.58
N PRO A 284 3.79 6.20 -19.13
CA PRO A 284 4.96 6.38 -19.97
C PRO A 284 5.19 5.31 -21.06
N TYR A 285 4.59 4.14 -20.93
CA TYR A 285 4.88 2.93 -21.71
C TYR A 285 3.70 2.43 -22.54
N SER A 286 2.47 2.77 -22.13
CA SER A 286 1.23 2.40 -22.78
C SER A 286 0.74 3.49 -23.75
N GLY A 287 -0.27 3.13 -24.55
CA GLY A 287 -0.99 4.07 -25.40
C GLY A 287 -1.93 5.00 -24.62
N ASP A 288 -2.56 5.93 -25.35
CA ASP A 288 -3.52 6.89 -24.81
C ASP A 288 -4.81 6.20 -24.33
N TRP A 289 -5.29 6.56 -23.13
CA TRP A 289 -6.59 6.21 -22.59
C TRP A 289 -7.63 7.22 -23.06
N THR A 290 -8.21 6.96 -24.24
CA THR A 290 -9.02 7.92 -25.01
C THR A 290 -10.35 8.32 -24.38
N ASP A 291 -10.83 7.57 -23.38
CA ASP A 291 -11.98 7.88 -22.54
C ASP A 291 -11.68 8.81 -21.36
N THR A 292 -10.42 9.24 -21.23
CA THR A 292 -9.95 10.03 -20.09
C THR A 292 -9.28 11.35 -20.48
N ALA A 293 -9.21 12.27 -19.52
CA ALA A 293 -8.64 13.60 -19.62
C ALA A 293 -7.51 13.75 -18.59
N GLN A 294 -6.29 14.03 -19.08
CA GLN A 294 -5.07 14.03 -18.26
C GLN A 294 -4.97 15.26 -17.34
N LEU A 295 -4.82 15.01 -16.03
CA LEU A 295 -4.58 16.05 -15.03
C LEU A 295 -3.13 16.57 -15.07
N ASN A 296 -2.95 17.84 -14.71
CA ASN A 296 -1.67 18.55 -14.73
C ASN A 296 -1.10 18.76 -13.32
N TYR A 297 -0.35 17.80 -12.79
CA TYR A 297 0.25 17.92 -11.46
C TYR A 297 1.40 18.94 -11.34
N TRP A 298 1.82 19.58 -12.43
CA TRP A 298 2.73 20.73 -12.38
C TRP A 298 1.99 22.06 -12.18
N SER A 299 0.66 22.05 -12.28
CA SER A 299 -0.19 23.17 -11.90
C SER A 299 -0.50 23.15 -10.40
N THR A 300 -0.27 24.29 -9.74
CA THR A 300 -0.68 24.48 -8.34
C THR A 300 -2.19 24.32 -8.18
N ALA A 301 -2.98 24.85 -9.13
CA ALA A 301 -4.44 24.73 -9.09
C ALA A 301 -4.89 23.26 -9.15
N CYS A 302 -4.26 22.45 -10.00
CA CYS A 302 -4.55 21.01 -10.04
C CYS A 302 -4.20 20.31 -8.72
N ARG A 303 -3.03 20.60 -8.14
CA ARG A 303 -2.61 19.97 -6.88
C ARG A 303 -3.54 20.35 -5.72
N GLU A 304 -3.91 21.61 -5.61
CA GLU A 304 -4.87 22.10 -4.62
C GLU A 304 -6.25 21.47 -4.80
N HIS A 305 -6.72 21.40 -6.06
CA HIS A 305 -7.98 20.74 -6.36
C HIS A 305 -7.95 19.26 -5.97
N MET A 306 -6.92 18.51 -6.38
CA MET A 306 -6.81 17.09 -6.07
C MET A 306 -6.63 16.81 -4.58
N LEU A 307 -5.98 17.71 -3.83
CA LEU A 307 -5.96 17.63 -2.37
C LEU A 307 -7.37 17.79 -1.79
N GLN A 308 -8.14 18.78 -2.25
CA GLN A 308 -9.53 18.96 -1.78
C GLN A 308 -10.37 17.72 -2.04
N GLN A 309 -10.24 17.12 -3.22
CA GLN A 309 -10.95 15.89 -3.59
C GLN A 309 -10.51 14.70 -2.74
N LEU A 310 -9.21 14.55 -2.48
CA LEU A 310 -8.68 13.53 -1.57
C LEU A 310 -9.28 13.67 -0.17
N MET A 311 -9.38 14.89 0.36
CA MET A 311 -9.97 15.15 1.68
C MET A 311 -11.47 14.88 1.71
N ASP A 312 -12.19 15.26 0.66
CA ASP A 312 -13.64 15.09 0.55
C ASP A 312 -14.07 13.62 0.40
N VAL A 313 -13.33 12.84 -0.41
CA VAL A 313 -13.55 11.39 -0.53
C VAL A 313 -13.25 10.69 0.80
N ALA A 314 -12.24 11.15 1.56
CA ALA A 314 -11.89 10.57 2.85
C ALA A 314 -12.98 10.70 3.92
N GLU A 315 -13.91 11.64 3.79
CA GLU A 315 -15.05 11.72 4.72
C GLU A 315 -16.03 10.54 4.53
N ARG A 316 -16.03 9.91 3.36
CA ARG A 316 -17.03 8.92 2.92
C ARG A 316 -16.56 7.48 3.00
N CYS A 317 -15.29 7.24 3.33
CA CYS A 317 -14.68 5.91 3.42
C CYS A 317 -13.66 5.82 4.56
N ASP A 318 -13.12 4.63 4.79
CA ASP A 318 -12.10 4.34 5.81
C ASP A 318 -10.70 4.14 5.18
N GLY A 319 -10.65 3.97 3.86
CA GLY A 319 -9.43 3.87 3.09
C GLY A 319 -9.65 4.10 1.59
N MET A 320 -8.54 4.24 0.86
CA MET A 320 -8.53 4.31 -0.59
C MET A 320 -7.51 3.36 -1.20
N ARG A 321 -7.92 2.64 -2.26
CA ARG A 321 -6.99 2.12 -3.25
C ARG A 321 -6.75 3.23 -4.25
N VAL A 322 -5.49 3.63 -4.41
CA VAL A 322 -5.11 4.73 -5.28
C VAL A 322 -4.64 4.14 -6.59
N ASP A 323 -5.45 4.35 -7.64
CA ASP A 323 -5.19 3.91 -9.01
C ASP A 323 -3.89 4.55 -9.53
N MET A 324 -3.02 3.73 -10.12
CA MET A 324 -1.80 4.15 -10.81
C MET A 324 -1.05 5.26 -10.06
N ALA A 325 -0.85 5.07 -8.74
CA ALA A 325 -0.45 6.13 -7.81
C ALA A 325 0.89 6.80 -8.19
N MET A 326 1.75 6.08 -8.92
CA MET A 326 3.03 6.56 -9.41
C MET A 326 2.94 7.59 -10.53
N LEU A 327 1.82 7.69 -11.24
CA LEU A 327 1.69 8.63 -12.37
C LEU A 327 1.70 10.10 -11.91
N CYS A 328 1.52 10.34 -10.62
CA CYS A 328 1.62 11.67 -10.01
C CYS A 328 3.03 11.99 -9.47
N VAL A 329 3.99 11.05 -9.56
CA VAL A 329 5.38 11.27 -9.14
C VAL A 329 6.07 12.14 -10.18
N ASN A 330 6.81 13.16 -9.73
CA ASN A 330 7.35 14.18 -10.62
C ASN A 330 8.29 13.61 -11.70
N ASP A 331 9.08 12.57 -11.41
CA ASP A 331 9.95 11.93 -12.41
C ASP A 331 9.16 11.20 -13.50
N VAL A 332 8.03 10.60 -13.12
CA VAL A 332 7.11 9.94 -14.06
C VAL A 332 6.42 11.01 -14.93
N ILE A 333 5.95 12.11 -14.33
CA ILE A 333 5.38 13.24 -15.09
C ILE A 333 6.42 13.88 -16.01
N GLU A 334 7.65 14.07 -15.54
CA GLU A 334 8.77 14.62 -16.33
C GLU A 334 9.01 13.76 -17.57
N ARG A 335 9.07 12.43 -17.40
CA ARG A 335 9.24 11.47 -18.50
C ARG A 335 8.08 11.52 -19.50
N THR A 336 6.84 11.60 -19.03
CA THR A 336 5.64 11.48 -19.88
C THR A 336 5.23 12.80 -20.53
N TRP A 337 5.33 13.91 -19.79
CA TRP A 337 4.73 15.20 -20.12
C TRP A 337 5.67 16.40 -20.01
N GLY A 338 6.89 16.24 -19.47
CA GLY A 338 7.74 17.36 -19.07
C GLY A 338 8.06 18.36 -20.18
N HIS A 339 8.30 17.89 -21.42
CA HIS A 339 8.50 18.78 -22.57
C HIS A 339 7.28 19.66 -22.83
N HIS A 340 6.11 19.04 -22.89
CA HIS A 340 4.83 19.68 -23.24
C HIS A 340 4.37 20.67 -22.16
N LEU A 341 4.59 20.33 -20.89
CA LEU A 341 4.30 21.20 -19.76
C LEU A 341 5.22 22.43 -19.73
N ARG A 342 6.51 22.29 -20.05
CA ARG A 342 7.44 23.43 -20.17
C ARG A 342 7.06 24.37 -21.31
N GLU A 343 6.64 23.85 -22.46
CA GLU A 343 6.16 24.67 -23.58
C GLU A 343 4.93 25.52 -23.19
N GLN A 344 4.13 25.05 -22.23
CA GLN A 344 2.98 25.77 -21.67
C GLN A 344 3.34 26.69 -20.50
N GLY A 345 4.62 26.81 -20.14
CA GLY A 345 5.07 27.66 -19.04
C GLY A 345 4.89 27.04 -17.65
N PHE A 346 4.55 25.75 -17.54
CA PHE A 346 4.55 25.05 -16.25
C PHE A 346 5.96 24.61 -15.88
N HIS A 347 6.20 24.53 -14.57
CA HIS A 347 7.48 24.12 -14.01
C HIS A 347 7.30 22.94 -13.07
N ARG A 348 8.30 22.06 -13.05
CA ARG A 348 8.33 20.92 -12.13
C ARG A 348 8.21 21.40 -10.68
N PRO A 349 7.23 20.92 -9.90
CA PRO A 349 7.11 21.23 -8.48
C PRO A 349 8.36 20.83 -7.69
N GLY A 350 8.70 21.62 -6.66
CA GLY A 350 9.83 21.33 -5.77
C GLY A 350 9.58 20.22 -4.74
N GLU A 351 8.33 19.76 -4.61
CA GLU A 351 7.91 18.72 -3.67
C GLU A 351 6.92 17.76 -4.36
N GLU A 352 7.03 16.47 -4.06
CA GLU A 352 6.12 15.45 -4.56
C GLU A 352 4.69 15.69 -4.06
N PHE A 353 3.69 15.37 -4.90
CA PHE A 353 2.29 15.58 -4.53
C PHE A 353 1.91 14.81 -3.27
N TRP A 354 2.27 13.52 -3.18
CA TRP A 354 1.91 12.69 -2.03
C TRP A 354 2.62 13.10 -0.73
N VAL A 355 3.89 13.50 -0.81
CA VAL A 355 4.64 14.03 0.35
C VAL A 355 3.96 15.26 0.93
N TRP A 356 3.39 16.10 0.09
CA TRP A 356 2.63 17.28 0.49
C TRP A 356 1.20 16.96 0.96
N ALA A 357 0.48 16.09 0.25
CA ALA A 357 -0.94 15.83 0.47
C ALA A 357 -1.23 14.87 1.64
N LEU A 358 -0.47 13.76 1.74
CA LEU A 358 -0.78 12.70 2.70
C LEU A 358 -0.65 13.13 4.19
N PRO A 359 0.30 14.00 4.60
CA PRO A 359 0.31 14.51 5.96
C PRO A 359 -0.94 15.31 6.32
N GLN A 360 -1.52 16.03 5.36
CA GLN A 360 -2.74 16.82 5.57
C GLN A 360 -3.96 15.91 5.73
N LEU A 361 -4.05 14.86 4.91
CA LEU A 361 -5.05 13.81 5.07
C LEU A 361 -4.96 13.18 6.47
N ARG A 362 -3.76 12.78 6.88
CA ARG A 362 -3.53 12.13 8.18
C ARG A 362 -3.73 13.05 9.38
N ALA A 363 -3.59 14.36 9.22
CA ALA A 363 -3.92 15.29 10.28
C ALA A 363 -5.42 15.24 10.65
N ARG A 364 -6.29 14.95 9.68
CA ARG A 364 -7.74 14.81 9.87
C ARG A 364 -8.16 13.35 10.09
N HIS A 365 -7.49 12.43 9.39
CA HIS A 365 -7.78 10.99 9.36
C HIS A 365 -6.52 10.18 9.70
N PRO A 366 -6.08 10.15 10.98
CA PRO A 366 -4.77 9.61 11.38
C PRO A 366 -4.58 8.12 11.08
N ASN A 367 -5.69 7.38 10.94
CA ASN A 367 -5.70 5.94 10.73
C ASN A 367 -6.11 5.53 9.30
N PHE A 368 -6.12 6.48 8.35
CA PHE A 368 -6.63 6.24 7.01
C PHE A 368 -5.76 5.25 6.22
N LEU A 369 -6.40 4.24 5.62
CA LEU A 369 -5.71 3.23 4.84
C LEU A 369 -5.49 3.72 3.40
N LEU A 370 -4.22 3.76 2.95
CA LEU A 370 -3.88 4.08 1.56
C LEU A 370 -3.10 2.93 0.95
N VAL A 371 -3.70 2.28 -0.04
CA VAL A 371 -3.06 1.21 -0.81
C VAL A 371 -2.72 1.76 -2.19
N ALA A 372 -1.44 1.88 -2.48
CA ALA A 372 -0.97 2.27 -3.81
C ALA A 372 -1.08 1.08 -4.77
N GLU A 373 -1.87 1.23 -5.83
CA GLU A 373 -1.60 0.45 -7.03
C GLU A 373 -0.37 1.03 -7.72
N CYS A 374 0.59 0.15 -8.04
CA CYS A 374 1.79 0.53 -8.75
C CYS A 374 2.36 -0.60 -9.60
N TYR A 375 3.00 -0.20 -10.69
CA TYR A 375 3.80 -1.03 -11.60
C TYR A 375 5.24 -0.49 -11.62
N GLU A 376 6.22 -1.38 -11.77
CA GLU A 376 7.63 -1.02 -11.66
C GLU A 376 8.16 -0.28 -12.90
N TYR A 377 8.68 0.93 -12.68
CA TYR A 377 9.29 1.79 -13.70
C TYR A 377 10.76 2.03 -13.37
N ASP A 378 11.55 0.95 -13.25
CA ASP A 378 12.94 0.99 -12.77
C ASP A 378 13.84 1.97 -13.56
N GLU A 379 13.55 2.20 -14.85
CA GLU A 379 14.28 3.16 -15.69
C GLU A 379 14.02 4.63 -15.31
N ILE A 380 12.85 4.91 -14.73
CA ILE A 380 12.43 6.25 -14.29
C ILE A 380 12.74 6.43 -12.81
N LEU A 381 12.46 5.40 -12.01
CA LEU A 381 12.61 5.38 -10.56
C LEU A 381 13.56 4.22 -10.19
N PRO A 382 14.89 4.44 -10.15
CA PRO A 382 15.87 3.38 -9.90
C PRO A 382 15.73 2.67 -8.55
N SER A 383 15.03 3.30 -7.61
CA SER A 383 14.71 2.69 -6.31
C SER A 383 13.52 1.72 -6.36
N GLY A 384 12.78 1.68 -7.47
CA GLY A 384 11.50 0.98 -7.63
C GLY A 384 10.32 1.87 -7.26
N THR A 385 9.25 1.79 -8.06
CA THR A 385 8.01 2.56 -7.90
C THR A 385 7.35 2.26 -6.55
N MET A 386 7.23 0.99 -6.20
CA MET A 386 6.63 0.53 -4.94
C MET A 386 7.31 1.18 -3.73
N ARG A 387 8.66 1.11 -3.67
CA ARG A 387 9.45 1.69 -2.58
C ARG A 387 9.33 3.22 -2.53
N GLU A 388 9.27 3.86 -3.70
CA GLU A 388 9.07 5.29 -3.79
C GLU A 388 7.75 5.70 -3.11
N LEU A 389 6.64 5.08 -3.47
CA LEU A 389 5.32 5.39 -2.91
C LEU A 389 5.25 5.06 -1.40
N LEU A 390 5.81 3.94 -0.97
CA LEU A 390 5.91 3.62 0.46
C LEU A 390 6.71 4.67 1.25
N ARG A 391 7.74 5.28 0.64
CA ARG A 391 8.51 6.37 1.25
C ARG A 391 7.73 7.68 1.29
N GLN A 392 6.94 7.98 0.26
CA GLN A 392 6.10 9.18 0.21
C GLN A 392 4.92 9.12 1.18
N GLY A 393 4.61 7.93 1.70
CA GLY A 393 3.76 7.78 2.88
C GLY A 393 2.58 6.85 2.70
N PHE A 394 2.44 6.11 1.60
CA PHE A 394 1.36 5.13 1.44
C PHE A 394 1.39 4.05 2.54
N SER A 395 0.24 3.52 2.95
CA SER A 395 0.20 2.49 3.99
C SER A 395 0.73 1.15 3.47
N ALA A 396 0.35 0.79 2.24
CA ALA A 396 0.84 -0.37 1.51
C ALA A 396 0.93 -0.07 0.00
N ALA A 397 1.62 -0.93 -0.74
CA ALA A 397 1.75 -0.86 -2.19
C ALA A 397 1.61 -2.26 -2.80
N TYR A 398 1.08 -2.35 -4.01
CA TYR A 398 0.90 -3.61 -4.73
C TYR A 398 2.22 -4.37 -4.90
N ASP A 399 2.20 -5.68 -4.60
CA ASP A 399 3.33 -6.57 -4.88
C ASP A 399 3.21 -7.17 -6.29
N LYS A 400 3.28 -6.29 -7.31
CA LYS A 400 3.25 -6.72 -8.71
C LYS A 400 4.41 -7.63 -9.06
N VAL A 401 5.58 -7.42 -8.44
CA VAL A 401 6.76 -8.28 -8.63
C VAL A 401 6.45 -9.72 -8.23
N LEU A 402 5.80 -9.96 -7.08
CA LEU A 402 5.36 -11.29 -6.69
C LEU A 402 4.41 -11.90 -7.72
N TYR A 403 3.39 -11.15 -8.15
CA TYR A 403 2.44 -11.61 -9.16
C TYR A 403 3.14 -12.04 -10.46
N ASP A 404 4.09 -11.24 -10.96
CA ASP A 404 4.86 -11.56 -12.16
C ASP A 404 5.72 -12.80 -11.97
N ARG A 405 6.37 -12.96 -10.81
CA ARG A 405 7.18 -14.16 -10.51
C ARG A 405 6.33 -15.42 -10.38
N LEU A 406 5.13 -15.33 -9.81
CA LEU A 406 4.18 -16.44 -9.76
C LEU A 406 3.75 -16.85 -11.17
N THR A 407 3.47 -15.86 -12.03
CA THR A 407 3.11 -16.05 -13.44
C THR A 407 4.22 -16.74 -14.22
N GLU A 408 5.43 -16.21 -14.14
CA GLU A 408 6.63 -16.77 -14.78
C GLU A 408 6.93 -18.22 -14.31
N GLY A 409 6.61 -18.56 -13.06
CA GLY A 409 6.91 -19.89 -12.51
C GLY A 409 8.40 -20.18 -12.27
N HIS A 410 9.26 -19.17 -12.39
CA HIS A 410 10.69 -19.34 -12.17
C HIS A 410 11.03 -19.42 -10.67
N MET A 411 11.25 -20.63 -10.18
CA MET A 411 11.47 -20.94 -8.76
C MET A 411 12.56 -20.09 -8.09
N ASP A 412 13.69 -19.81 -8.75
CA ASP A 412 14.77 -19.03 -8.14
C ASP A 412 14.43 -17.55 -7.98
N LYS A 413 13.73 -16.97 -8.96
CA LYS A 413 13.25 -15.59 -8.87
C LYS A 413 12.17 -15.46 -7.79
N LEU A 414 11.24 -16.42 -7.74
CA LEU A 414 10.20 -16.48 -6.71
C LEU A 414 10.81 -16.64 -5.31
N ARG A 415 11.79 -17.53 -5.16
CA ARG A 415 12.57 -17.72 -3.93
C ARG A 415 13.34 -16.46 -3.53
N GLY A 416 13.95 -15.78 -4.50
CA GLY A 416 14.64 -14.51 -4.31
C GLY A 416 13.69 -13.46 -3.73
N HIS A 417 12.53 -13.28 -4.35
CA HIS A 417 11.53 -12.31 -3.89
C HIS A 417 10.96 -12.65 -2.51
N ILE A 418 10.44 -13.87 -2.34
CA ILE A 418 9.75 -14.26 -1.11
C ILE A 418 10.72 -14.37 0.07
N LEU A 419 11.87 -15.03 -0.08
CA LEU A 419 12.73 -15.36 1.06
C LEU A 419 13.85 -14.34 1.30
N HIS A 420 14.19 -13.51 0.32
CA HIS A 420 15.37 -12.63 0.37
C HIS A 420 15.09 -11.16 0.08
N SER A 421 13.88 -10.77 -0.32
CA SER A 421 13.55 -9.36 -0.49
C SER A 421 13.57 -8.62 0.86
N PRO A 422 14.25 -7.46 0.95
CA PRO A 422 14.28 -6.67 2.18
C PRO A 422 12.91 -6.06 2.52
N ASP A 423 12.03 -5.91 1.52
CA ASP A 423 10.73 -5.27 1.69
C ASP A 423 9.66 -6.24 2.22
N MET A 424 9.83 -7.55 1.99
CA MET A 424 8.84 -8.57 2.35
C MET A 424 8.53 -8.58 3.86
N GLY A 425 9.57 -8.46 4.68
CA GLY A 425 9.43 -8.43 6.14
C GLY A 425 8.81 -7.14 6.70
N THR A 426 8.60 -6.11 5.88
CA THR A 426 7.97 -4.86 6.32
C THR A 426 6.47 -4.99 6.52
N GLY A 427 5.83 -6.00 5.91
CA GLY A 427 4.37 -6.17 5.97
C GLY A 427 3.59 -5.07 5.24
N ARG A 428 4.22 -4.34 4.32
CA ARG A 428 3.59 -3.23 3.57
C ARG A 428 3.37 -3.55 2.08
N LEU A 429 3.55 -4.81 1.71
CA LEU A 429 3.32 -5.31 0.36
C LEU A 429 1.92 -5.92 0.29
N CYS A 430 1.10 -5.45 -0.64
CA CYS A 430 -0.25 -5.93 -0.88
C CYS A 430 -0.20 -7.09 -1.88
N HIS A 431 -0.42 -8.30 -1.38
CA HIS A 431 -0.28 -9.54 -2.13
C HIS A 431 -1.60 -9.92 -2.81
N PHE A 432 -1.54 -10.28 -4.09
CA PHE A 432 -2.67 -10.78 -4.85
C PHE A 432 -2.23 -11.86 -5.84
N THR A 433 -3.20 -12.51 -6.46
CA THR A 433 -3.02 -13.50 -7.54
C THR A 433 -3.97 -13.24 -8.71
N GLU A 434 -4.99 -12.41 -8.49
CA GLU A 434 -5.85 -11.83 -9.50
C GLU A 434 -6.38 -10.50 -8.96
N ASN A 435 -6.76 -9.59 -9.84
CA ASN A 435 -7.46 -8.35 -9.54
C ASN A 435 -8.34 -8.01 -10.77
N HIS A 436 -8.75 -6.74 -10.93
CA HIS A 436 -9.60 -6.34 -12.05
C HIS A 436 -8.85 -6.18 -13.40
N ASP A 437 -7.52 -6.00 -13.38
CA ASP A 437 -6.68 -5.89 -14.58
C ASP A 437 -6.03 -7.23 -14.97
N GLU A 438 -5.75 -8.05 -13.96
CA GLU A 438 -5.08 -9.34 -14.10
C GLU A 438 -6.07 -10.49 -14.33
N ASP A 439 -5.61 -11.55 -14.98
CA ASP A 439 -6.46 -12.70 -15.29
C ASP A 439 -6.87 -13.47 -14.03
N ARG A 440 -8.01 -14.16 -14.11
CA ARG A 440 -8.48 -15.06 -13.05
C ARG A 440 -7.42 -16.11 -12.74
N ALA A 441 -7.00 -16.22 -11.48
CA ALA A 441 -5.97 -17.11 -11.00
C ALA A 441 -6.26 -18.58 -11.38
N ALA A 442 -7.52 -19.00 -11.28
CA ALA A 442 -7.96 -20.35 -11.66
C ALA A 442 -7.75 -20.66 -13.16
N ALA A 443 -7.87 -19.66 -14.04
CA ALA A 443 -7.61 -19.81 -15.47
C ALA A 443 -6.12 -19.63 -15.79
N HIS A 444 -5.48 -18.64 -15.19
CA HIS A 444 -4.12 -18.18 -15.48
C HIS A 444 -3.04 -19.16 -15.01
N TYR A 445 -3.11 -19.61 -13.75
CA TYR A 445 -2.10 -20.50 -13.17
C TYR A 445 -2.41 -21.99 -13.39
N GLY A 446 -3.63 -22.31 -13.82
CA GLY A 446 -4.10 -23.70 -14.02
C GLY A 446 -3.86 -24.55 -12.76
N PRO A 447 -3.15 -25.70 -12.85
CA PRO A 447 -2.86 -26.56 -11.70
C PRO A 447 -2.13 -25.87 -10.54
N ARG A 448 -1.40 -24.77 -10.81
CA ARG A 448 -0.64 -24.01 -9.80
C ARG A 448 -1.49 -22.97 -9.04
N ALA A 449 -2.76 -22.76 -9.41
CA ALA A 449 -3.59 -21.69 -8.84
C ALA A 449 -3.68 -21.73 -7.31
N LEU A 450 -3.90 -22.91 -6.73
CA LEU A 450 -3.95 -23.06 -5.27
C LEU A 450 -2.58 -22.76 -4.64
N ALA A 451 -1.49 -23.24 -5.24
CA ALA A 451 -0.14 -23.00 -4.73
C ALA A 451 0.22 -21.50 -4.79
N ALA A 452 -0.18 -20.79 -5.85
CA ALA A 452 0.00 -19.35 -6.00
C ALA A 452 -0.78 -18.59 -4.93
N THR A 453 -2.03 -18.99 -4.73
CA THR A 453 -2.93 -18.40 -3.73
C THR A 453 -2.38 -18.59 -2.32
N VAL A 454 -1.97 -19.80 -1.95
CA VAL A 454 -1.36 -20.08 -0.63
C VAL A 454 -0.07 -19.29 -0.46
N ALA A 455 0.77 -19.21 -1.50
CA ALA A 455 2.00 -18.43 -1.45
C ALA A 455 1.70 -16.95 -1.19
N SER A 456 0.82 -16.33 -1.98
CA SER A 456 0.48 -14.90 -1.88
C SER A 456 -0.18 -14.55 -0.54
N LEU A 457 -1.20 -15.30 -0.12
CA LEU A 457 -2.04 -14.94 1.03
C LEU A 457 -1.45 -15.31 2.39
N SER A 458 -0.30 -16.00 2.44
CA SER A 458 0.36 -16.37 3.70
C SER A 458 1.65 -15.59 3.96
N LEU A 459 1.93 -14.59 3.13
CA LEU A 459 3.04 -13.65 3.29
C LEU A 459 2.65 -12.46 4.18
N PRO A 460 3.64 -11.69 4.69
CA PRO A 460 3.38 -10.51 5.49
C PRO A 460 2.84 -9.37 4.65
N GLY A 461 1.74 -8.79 5.11
CA GLY A 461 1.12 -7.60 4.52
C GLY A 461 -0.35 -7.81 4.14
N PRO A 462 -0.96 -6.78 3.53
CA PRO A 462 -2.32 -6.85 3.03
C PRO A 462 -2.51 -7.97 2.02
N ARG A 463 -3.67 -8.62 2.08
CA ARG A 463 -4.03 -9.77 1.25
C ARG A 463 -5.25 -9.41 0.42
N LEU A 464 -5.06 -9.16 -0.86
CA LEU A 464 -6.12 -8.80 -1.78
C LEU A 464 -6.73 -10.06 -2.41
N LEU A 465 -8.01 -10.26 -2.13
CA LEU A 465 -8.89 -11.24 -2.77
C LEU A 465 -9.82 -10.53 -3.73
N MET A 466 -9.98 -11.06 -4.93
CA MET A 466 -11.00 -10.60 -5.86
C MET A 466 -12.29 -11.41 -5.65
N TRP A 467 -13.46 -10.77 -5.75
CA TRP A 467 -14.73 -11.51 -5.73
C TRP A 467 -14.74 -12.62 -6.79
N GLY A 468 -15.20 -13.81 -6.41
CA GLY A 468 -15.22 -15.00 -7.29
C GLY A 468 -13.95 -15.85 -7.22
N GLN A 469 -12.84 -15.33 -6.69
CA GLN A 469 -11.60 -16.10 -6.55
C GLN A 469 -11.80 -17.34 -5.65
N ALA A 470 -12.52 -17.16 -4.53
CA ALA A 470 -12.85 -18.24 -3.61
C ALA A 470 -13.81 -19.30 -4.19
N LEU A 471 -14.54 -18.94 -5.25
CA LEU A 471 -15.43 -19.83 -5.97
C LEU A 471 -14.73 -20.52 -7.15
N GLY A 472 -13.49 -20.13 -7.47
CA GLY A 472 -12.75 -20.67 -8.60
C GLY A 472 -13.27 -20.22 -9.96
N LEU A 473 -13.91 -19.04 -10.04
CA LEU A 473 -14.43 -18.50 -11.30
C LEU A 473 -13.28 -18.28 -12.29
N ARG A 474 -13.54 -18.51 -13.58
CA ARG A 474 -12.51 -18.53 -14.63
C ARG A 474 -12.74 -17.47 -15.69
N ALA A 475 -13.97 -17.01 -15.87
CA ALA A 475 -14.29 -15.95 -16.79
C ALA A 475 -13.71 -14.61 -16.28
N ARG A 476 -13.03 -13.91 -17.18
CA ARG A 476 -12.59 -12.55 -16.93
C ARG A 476 -13.82 -11.64 -16.82
N LEU A 477 -13.82 -10.78 -15.80
CA LEU A 477 -14.83 -9.75 -15.64
C LEU A 477 -14.31 -8.45 -16.24
N ALA A 478 -14.84 -8.06 -17.39
CA ALA A 478 -14.52 -6.77 -17.98
C ALA A 478 -15.08 -5.63 -17.09
N VAL A 479 -14.21 -4.73 -16.63
CA VAL A 479 -14.59 -3.63 -15.71
C VAL A 479 -15.63 -2.67 -16.26
N HIS A 480 -15.79 -2.66 -17.57
CA HIS A 480 -16.75 -1.84 -18.30
C HIS A 480 -18.16 -2.44 -18.37
N LEU A 481 -18.32 -3.67 -17.87
CA LEU A 481 -19.58 -4.39 -17.90
C LEU A 481 -20.19 -4.44 -16.50
N ARG A 482 -21.52 -4.34 -16.48
CA ARG A 482 -22.29 -4.37 -15.24
C ARG A 482 -22.42 -5.74 -14.59
N ARG A 483 -22.11 -6.82 -15.31
CA ARG A 483 -22.25 -8.19 -14.80
C ARG A 483 -21.15 -9.09 -15.34
N ALA A 484 -20.83 -10.11 -14.56
CA ALA A 484 -20.00 -11.22 -15.00
C ALA A 484 -20.84 -12.26 -15.74
N ARG A 485 -20.16 -13.08 -16.54
CA ARG A 485 -20.70 -14.36 -17.00
C ARG A 485 -21.03 -15.22 -15.78
N GLN A 486 -22.21 -15.86 -15.78
CA GLN A 486 -22.54 -16.84 -14.75
C GLN A 486 -21.71 -18.11 -14.93
N GLU A 487 -21.10 -18.55 -13.85
CA GLU A 487 -20.30 -19.78 -13.78
C GLU A 487 -20.68 -20.54 -12.50
N ALA A 488 -20.70 -21.86 -12.58
CA ALA A 488 -20.85 -22.68 -11.39
C ALA A 488 -19.52 -22.67 -10.60
N PRO A 489 -19.55 -22.58 -9.25
CA PRO A 489 -18.34 -22.68 -8.45
C PRO A 489 -17.59 -23.99 -8.70
N ASP A 490 -16.25 -23.93 -8.65
CA ASP A 490 -15.41 -25.12 -8.71
C ASP A 490 -15.59 -25.93 -7.41
N SER A 491 -16.07 -27.17 -7.55
CA SER A 491 -16.38 -28.03 -6.40
C SER A 491 -15.17 -28.36 -5.51
N ALA A 492 -13.97 -28.47 -6.09
CA ALA A 492 -12.75 -28.79 -5.35
C ALA A 492 -12.27 -27.56 -4.56
N LEU A 493 -12.19 -26.40 -5.23
CA LEU A 493 -11.82 -25.14 -4.59
C LEU A 493 -12.82 -24.72 -3.52
N SER A 494 -14.12 -24.93 -3.74
CA SER A 494 -15.18 -24.66 -2.76
C SER A 494 -15.00 -25.44 -1.45
N THR A 495 -14.34 -26.61 -1.49
CA THR A 495 -14.04 -27.41 -0.30
C THR A 495 -12.74 -26.96 0.39
N ILE A 496 -11.78 -26.44 -0.39
CA ILE A 496 -10.45 -26.06 0.09
C ILE A 496 -10.44 -24.67 0.72
N TRP A 497 -11.16 -23.71 0.12
CA TRP A 497 -11.17 -22.31 0.57
C TRP A 497 -11.60 -22.12 2.03
N PRO A 498 -12.67 -22.77 2.54
CA PRO A 498 -13.02 -22.67 3.96
C PRO A 498 -11.88 -23.13 4.89
N ARG A 499 -11.13 -24.17 4.49
CA ARG A 499 -9.97 -24.64 5.26
C ARG A 499 -8.81 -23.65 5.20
N LEU A 500 -8.58 -23.06 4.03
CA LEU A 500 -7.56 -22.04 3.83
C LEU A 500 -7.85 -20.78 4.66
N LEU A 501 -9.09 -20.27 4.60
CA LEU A 501 -9.55 -19.12 5.39
C LEU A 501 -9.49 -19.40 6.90
N ALA A 502 -9.72 -20.64 7.34
CA ALA A 502 -9.53 -21.03 8.74
C ALA A 502 -8.04 -21.09 9.15
N ALA A 503 -7.14 -21.43 8.22
CA ALA A 503 -5.71 -21.60 8.51
C ALA A 503 -4.90 -20.30 8.47
N LEU A 504 -5.19 -19.41 7.52
CA LEU A 504 -4.40 -18.20 7.28
C LEU A 504 -4.43 -17.14 8.41
N PRO A 505 -5.43 -17.07 9.31
CA PRO A 505 -5.35 -16.27 10.52
C PRO A 505 -4.19 -16.67 11.46
N HIS A 506 -3.63 -17.86 11.32
CA HIS A 506 -2.43 -18.29 12.04
C HIS A 506 -1.12 -17.76 11.41
N CYS A 507 -1.17 -17.23 10.18
CA CYS A 507 -0.04 -16.54 9.53
C CYS A 507 0.05 -15.10 10.04
N ARG A 508 0.38 -14.94 11.32
CA ARG A 508 0.48 -13.64 12.01
C ARG A 508 1.63 -13.61 13.02
N GLY A 509 2.05 -12.41 13.42
CA GLY A 509 3.15 -12.18 14.36
C GLY A 509 4.50 -12.04 13.65
N SER A 510 5.56 -12.62 14.21
CA SER A 510 6.91 -12.51 13.65
C SER A 510 7.09 -13.48 12.49
N TRP A 511 7.25 -12.94 11.29
CA TRP A 511 7.57 -13.69 10.07
C TRP A 511 9.01 -14.20 10.08
N GLN A 512 9.19 -15.43 9.65
CA GLN A 512 10.47 -16.08 9.44
C GLN A 512 10.63 -16.43 7.96
N ALA A 513 11.38 -15.59 7.26
CA ALA A 513 11.53 -15.61 5.80
C ALA A 513 12.01 -16.92 5.19
N SER A 514 12.76 -17.76 5.92
CA SER A 514 13.27 -19.02 5.36
C SER A 514 13.32 -20.11 6.42
N LEU A 515 12.65 -21.22 6.09
CA LEU A 515 12.81 -22.50 6.76
C LEU A 515 13.58 -23.44 5.81
N PRO A 516 14.76 -23.96 6.22
CA PRO A 516 15.56 -24.82 5.36
C PRO A 516 14.80 -26.09 4.96
N VAL A 517 14.70 -26.29 3.65
CA VAL A 517 14.17 -27.50 3.02
C VAL A 517 15.35 -28.28 2.42
N HIS A 518 15.42 -29.57 2.70
CA HIS A 518 16.54 -30.44 2.31
C HIS A 518 16.07 -31.63 1.48
N GLY A 519 16.93 -32.14 0.61
CA GLY A 519 16.68 -33.30 -0.25
C GLY A 519 16.82 -32.96 -1.72
N ASP A 520 16.83 -33.97 -2.59
CA ASP A 520 17.11 -33.80 -4.02
C ASP A 520 16.01 -33.00 -4.74
N ASP A 521 14.78 -33.04 -4.23
CA ASP A 521 13.64 -32.28 -4.73
C ASP A 521 13.42 -30.94 -3.99
N SER A 522 14.31 -30.53 -3.07
CA SER A 522 14.10 -29.34 -2.24
C SER A 522 13.94 -28.04 -3.04
N TRP A 523 14.52 -27.98 -4.24
CA TRP A 523 14.43 -26.85 -5.15
C TRP A 523 12.99 -26.55 -5.61
N ARG A 524 12.06 -27.52 -5.50
CA ARG A 524 10.63 -27.40 -5.84
C ARG A 524 9.82 -26.67 -4.76
N PHE A 525 10.37 -26.61 -3.56
CA PHE A 525 9.66 -26.14 -2.39
C PHE A 525 10.11 -24.75 -1.96
N LEU A 526 9.16 -24.00 -1.44
CA LEU A 526 9.35 -22.76 -0.69
C LEU A 526 8.77 -22.97 0.69
N ALA A 527 9.48 -22.54 1.74
CA ALA A 527 9.00 -22.68 3.10
C ALA A 527 9.36 -21.48 3.97
N TRP A 528 8.37 -20.98 4.71
CA TRP A 528 8.51 -19.90 5.68
C TRP A 528 7.63 -20.20 6.90
N GLY A 529 7.87 -19.44 7.97
CA GLY A 529 7.16 -19.64 9.23
C GLY A 529 6.64 -18.35 9.84
N TRP A 530 5.70 -18.50 10.76
CA TRP A 530 5.14 -17.44 11.58
C TRP A 530 5.22 -17.85 13.04
N LYS A 531 5.79 -16.96 13.86
CA LYS A 531 5.86 -17.15 15.30
C LYS A 531 4.84 -16.23 15.97
N PRO A 532 4.00 -16.74 16.89
CA PRO A 532 3.09 -15.91 17.63
C PRO A 532 3.83 -14.87 18.47
N ASP A 533 3.24 -13.69 18.62
CA ASP A 533 3.79 -12.62 19.46
C ASP A 533 3.83 -13.02 20.94
N ARG A 534 4.65 -12.32 21.74
CA ARG A 534 4.92 -12.68 23.15
C ARG A 534 3.68 -12.77 24.05
N GLU A 535 2.60 -12.03 23.76
CA GLU A 535 1.33 -12.15 24.48
C GLU A 535 0.52 -13.38 24.05
N ALA A 536 0.54 -13.71 22.76
CA ALA A 536 -0.09 -14.90 22.20
C ALA A 536 0.66 -16.20 22.55
N ALA A 537 1.94 -16.12 22.93
CA ALA A 537 2.74 -17.25 23.42
C ALA A 537 2.30 -17.78 24.80
N LYS A 538 1.44 -17.05 25.53
CA LYS A 538 0.82 -17.50 26.79
C LYS A 538 -0.46 -18.32 26.57
N SER A 539 -1.09 -18.17 25.41
CA SER A 539 -2.12 -19.08 24.89
C SER A 539 -1.45 -20.14 24.01
N GLU A 540 -1.99 -21.34 23.89
CA GLU A 540 -1.38 -22.48 23.16
C GLU A 540 -1.35 -22.29 21.61
N VAL A 541 -0.90 -21.12 21.12
CA VAL A 541 -0.88 -20.78 19.70
C VAL A 541 0.31 -21.46 19.04
N VAL A 542 0.00 -22.38 18.12
CA VAL A 542 0.97 -23.14 17.34
C VAL A 542 1.65 -22.22 16.32
N ALA A 543 2.97 -22.35 16.17
CA ALA A 543 3.70 -21.71 15.08
C ALA A 543 3.14 -22.18 13.72
N CYS A 544 2.81 -21.25 12.81
CA CYS A 544 2.36 -21.62 11.48
C CYS A 544 3.58 -21.84 10.58
N ILE A 545 3.57 -22.93 9.83
CA ILE A 545 4.59 -23.24 8.83
C ILE A 545 3.87 -23.37 7.50
N VAL A 546 4.34 -22.63 6.52
CA VAL A 546 3.85 -22.69 5.14
C VAL A 546 4.89 -23.41 4.31
N VAL A 547 4.44 -24.41 3.54
CA VAL A 547 5.26 -25.13 2.56
C VAL A 547 4.51 -25.17 1.25
N VAL A 548 5.10 -24.64 0.20
CA VAL A 548 4.50 -24.59 -1.14
C VAL A 548 5.40 -25.37 -2.11
N ASN A 549 4.85 -26.40 -2.74
CA ASN A 549 5.41 -26.93 -3.98
C ASN A 549 4.82 -26.09 -5.12
N PHE A 550 5.66 -25.31 -5.80
CA PHE A 550 5.22 -24.43 -6.89
C PHE A 550 5.59 -24.97 -8.28
N THR A 551 5.80 -26.28 -8.38
CA THR A 551 6.11 -27.00 -9.63
C THR A 551 4.95 -27.91 -10.03
N ASP A 552 4.88 -28.26 -11.31
CA ASP A 552 3.79 -29.08 -11.87
C ASP A 552 3.95 -30.58 -11.61
N SER A 553 4.92 -30.99 -10.81
CA SER A 553 5.14 -32.39 -10.46
C SER A 553 5.29 -32.60 -8.97
N THR A 554 5.00 -33.82 -8.53
CA THR A 554 5.24 -34.25 -7.17
C THR A 554 6.73 -34.30 -6.87
N GLY A 555 7.09 -34.10 -5.62
CA GLY A 555 8.44 -34.25 -5.10
C GLY A 555 8.39 -34.44 -3.59
N TRP A 556 9.53 -34.71 -2.99
CA TRP A 556 9.64 -34.90 -1.54
C TRP A 556 10.83 -34.15 -0.97
N ALA A 557 10.65 -33.53 0.20
CA ALA A 557 11.75 -32.88 0.87
C ALA A 557 11.56 -32.93 2.38
N THR A 558 12.65 -32.77 3.11
CA THR A 558 12.66 -32.74 4.57
C THR A 558 12.74 -31.29 5.04
N LEU A 559 11.73 -30.85 5.77
CA LEU A 559 11.76 -29.59 6.51
C LEU A 559 12.39 -29.83 7.89
N LYS A 560 13.45 -29.09 8.22
CA LYS A 560 13.99 -29.07 9.58
C LYS A 560 13.55 -27.77 10.26
N PRO A 561 12.39 -27.74 10.97
CA PRO A 561 12.05 -26.59 11.79
C PRO A 561 13.19 -26.42 12.81
N HIS A 562 13.76 -25.22 12.93
CA HIS A 562 14.87 -24.97 13.85
C HIS A 562 14.49 -25.42 15.27
N ALA A 563 14.93 -26.61 15.66
CA ALA A 563 14.90 -27.07 17.04
C ALA A 563 15.98 -26.28 17.80
N ARG A 564 15.62 -25.12 18.35
CA ARG A 564 16.23 -24.80 19.64
C ARG A 564 15.69 -25.86 20.59
N ARG A 565 16.51 -26.87 20.89
CA ARG A 565 16.40 -27.59 22.15
C ARG A 565 16.22 -26.50 23.22
N ALA A 566 15.03 -26.37 23.79
CA ALA A 566 14.95 -25.90 25.15
C ALA A 566 15.85 -26.87 25.93
N GLN A 567 16.95 -26.39 26.47
CA GLN A 567 17.61 -27.15 27.54
C GLN A 567 16.54 -27.34 28.62
N PRO A 568 16.35 -28.56 29.14
CA PRO A 568 15.46 -28.75 30.27
C PRO A 568 16.14 -28.13 31.49
N GLN A 569 15.71 -26.92 31.87
CA GLN A 569 15.80 -26.40 33.23
C GLN A 569 14.60 -25.51 33.51
#